data_AF-A0A971XFF0-F1
#
_entry.id   AF-A0A971XFF0-F1
#
_cell.length_a   1.000
_cell.length_b   1.000
_cell.length_c   1.000
_cell.angle_alpha   90.00
_cell.angle_beta   90.00
_cell.angle_gamma   90.00
#
_symmetry.space_group_name_H-M   'P 1'
#
loop_
_entity.id
_entity.type
_entity.pdbx_description
1 polymer ?
#
loop_
_entity_poly.entity_id
_entity_poly.type
_entity_poly.pdbx_seq_one_letter_code
_entity_poly.pdbx_strand_id
1 'polypeptide(L)'
;MKKFISQTLSFILHPIFIPLWFAIVLINSGYFLNSFLNINFYKSYIWLLFTIMIILPIIIVIFSQQLGLIESFDSSIPIDRIKILLVISLTSFFVYFFFKKLNIPLFYLLPVKISIILSILLAIFSSFMNVSIHSAGWMSLFSSLYVMQCRLIEINIVWIIVIIPILWGLACYARHLAGKHNSLQLIAGGILGALTGLTILLM
;
A
#
# COMPACT_ATOMS: atom_id res chain seq x y z
N MET A 1 -14.40 20.84 -13.49
CA MET A 1 -15.03 19.92 -12.50
C MET A 1 -14.44 18.51 -12.51
N LYS A 2 -14.50 17.75 -13.63
CA LYS A 2 -13.97 16.37 -13.71
C LYS A 2 -12.48 16.22 -13.29
N LYS A 3 -11.62 17.14 -13.75
CA LYS A 3 -10.18 17.17 -13.39
C LYS A 3 -9.95 17.36 -11.88
N PHE A 4 -10.68 18.30 -11.27
CA PHE A 4 -10.57 18.57 -9.83
C PHE A 4 -10.97 17.34 -9.00
N ILE A 5 -12.13 16.75 -9.29
CA ILE A 5 -12.63 15.54 -8.61
C ILE A 5 -11.62 14.40 -8.70
N SER A 6 -11.10 14.14 -9.91
CA SER A 6 -10.12 13.08 -10.15
C SER A 6 -8.80 13.29 -9.37
N GLN A 7 -8.30 14.53 -9.33
CA GLN A 7 -7.07 14.87 -8.60
C GLN A 7 -7.25 14.75 -7.09
N THR A 8 -8.34 15.31 -6.55
CA THR A 8 -8.65 15.26 -5.11
C THR A 8 -8.80 13.81 -4.63
N LEU A 9 -9.59 13.00 -5.35
CA LEU A 9 -9.77 11.58 -4.99
C LEU A 9 -8.46 10.79 -5.13
N SER A 10 -7.68 11.00 -6.19
CA SER A 10 -6.38 10.31 -6.36
C SER A 10 -5.41 10.63 -5.22
N PHE A 11 -5.42 11.88 -4.74
CA PHE A 11 -4.55 12.30 -3.65
C PHE A 11 -4.97 11.68 -2.31
N ILE A 12 -6.27 11.77 -1.96
CA ILE A 12 -6.79 11.24 -0.68
C ILE A 12 -6.70 9.71 -0.63
N LEU A 13 -6.97 9.04 -1.75
CA LEU A 13 -6.98 7.58 -1.84
C LEU A 13 -5.65 7.01 -2.36
N HIS A 14 -4.56 7.77 -2.21
CA HIS A 14 -3.26 7.38 -2.72
C HIS A 14 -2.75 6.12 -2.02
N PRO A 15 -2.23 5.11 -2.76
CA PRO A 15 -1.84 3.82 -2.19
C PRO A 15 -0.67 3.89 -1.19
N ILE A 16 0.06 5.01 -1.15
CA ILE A 16 1.13 5.24 -0.17
C ILE A 16 0.63 5.19 1.29
N PHE A 17 -0.66 5.45 1.52
CA PHE A 17 -1.27 5.41 2.85
C PHE A 17 -1.79 4.01 3.23
N ILE A 18 -1.84 3.06 2.31
CA ILE A 18 -2.36 1.70 2.56
C ILE A 18 -1.62 1.00 3.71
N PRO A 19 -0.28 1.06 3.83
CA PRO A 19 0.42 0.40 4.93
C PRO A 19 0.03 0.97 6.30
N LEU A 20 -0.28 2.27 6.38
CA LEU A 20 -0.81 2.89 7.60
C LEU A 20 -2.23 2.43 7.90
N TRP A 21 -3.12 2.43 6.91
CA TRP A 21 -4.49 1.93 7.09
C TRP A 21 -4.49 0.48 7.58
N PHE A 22 -3.61 -0.34 6.99
CA PHE A 22 -3.43 -1.71 7.42
C PHE A 22 -2.99 -1.76 8.89
N ALA A 23 -1.91 -1.06 9.24
CA ALA A 23 -1.41 -0.99 10.60
C ALA A 23 -2.46 -0.53 11.62
N ILE A 24 -3.28 0.47 11.28
CA ILE A 24 -4.37 0.94 12.13
C ILE A 24 -5.40 -0.16 12.36
N VAL A 25 -5.80 -0.90 11.32
CA VAL A 25 -6.73 -2.02 11.47
C VAL A 25 -6.13 -3.12 12.36
N LEU A 26 -4.84 -3.42 12.24
CA LEU A 26 -4.17 -4.41 13.09
C LEU A 26 -4.18 -4.04 14.57
N ILE A 27 -3.95 -2.77 14.89
CA ILE A 27 -3.93 -2.28 16.27
C ILE A 27 -5.34 -2.32 16.89
N ASN A 28 -6.38 -2.17 16.08
CA ASN A 28 -7.78 -2.17 16.51
C ASN A 28 -8.47 -3.53 16.34
N SER A 29 -7.76 -4.58 15.93
CA SER A 29 -8.34 -5.92 15.81
C SER A 29 -8.36 -6.64 17.16
N GLY A 30 -9.16 -7.71 17.29
CA GLY A 30 -9.20 -8.57 18.47
C GLY A 30 -7.99 -9.50 18.62
N TYR A 31 -6.84 -9.16 18.02
CA TYR A 31 -5.64 -9.98 18.12
C TYR A 31 -5.11 -9.97 19.55
N PHE A 32 -4.89 -11.15 20.15
CA PHE A 32 -4.59 -11.28 21.58
C PHE A 32 -3.37 -10.45 22.04
N LEU A 33 -2.32 -10.30 21.22
CA LEU A 33 -1.15 -9.48 21.56
C LEU A 33 -1.50 -8.01 21.76
N ASN A 34 -2.60 -7.52 21.18
CA ASN A 34 -3.04 -6.15 21.41
C ASN A 34 -3.34 -5.86 22.88
N SER A 35 -3.76 -6.87 23.65
CA SER A 35 -4.04 -6.71 25.09
C SER A 35 -2.79 -6.55 25.96
N PHE A 36 -1.60 -6.89 25.43
CA PHE A 36 -0.32 -6.86 26.15
C PHE A 36 0.56 -5.65 25.79
N LEU A 37 0.18 -4.88 24.78
CA LEU A 37 0.97 -3.76 24.27
C LEU A 37 0.43 -2.43 24.77
N ASN A 38 1.36 -1.53 25.13
CA ASN A 38 1.01 -0.21 25.63
C ASN A 38 0.80 0.79 24.48
N ILE A 39 0.02 1.85 24.71
CA ILE A 39 -0.22 2.95 23.77
C ILE A 39 1.08 3.58 23.23
N ASN A 40 2.14 3.62 24.04
CA ASN A 40 3.45 4.13 23.63
C ASN A 40 4.10 3.28 22.53
N PHE A 41 3.88 1.95 22.55
CA PHE A 41 4.31 1.06 21.48
C PHE A 41 3.60 1.42 20.17
N TYR A 42 2.26 1.54 20.20
CA TYR A 42 1.47 1.85 19.01
C TYR A 42 1.80 3.21 18.40
N LYS A 43 1.97 4.23 19.25
CA LYS A 43 2.40 5.57 18.81
C LYS A 43 3.76 5.49 18.11
N SER A 44 4.73 4.80 18.72
CA SER A 44 6.08 4.68 18.15
C SER A 44 6.09 3.88 16.84
N TYR A 45 5.33 2.78 16.80
CA TYR A 45 5.18 1.95 15.61
C TYR A 45 4.57 2.71 14.44
N ILE A 46 3.45 3.42 14.66
CA ILE A 46 2.79 4.22 13.63
C ILE A 46 3.70 5.37 13.17
N TRP A 47 4.36 6.06 14.09
CA TRP A 47 5.30 7.14 13.74
C TRP A 47 6.45 6.64 12.87
N LEU A 48 7.04 5.49 13.22
CA LEU A 48 8.14 4.94 12.46
C LEU A 48 7.67 4.46 11.08
N LEU A 49 6.51 3.81 11.02
CA LEU A 49 5.91 3.35 9.76
C LEU A 49 5.60 4.53 8.83
N PHE A 50 4.98 5.61 9.36
CA PHE A 50 4.73 6.83 8.60
C PHE A 50 6.02 7.48 8.09
N THR A 51 7.01 7.64 8.97
CA THR A 51 8.26 8.33 8.62
C THR A 51 9.01 7.57 7.53
N ILE A 52 9.16 6.26 7.66
CA ILE A 52 10.04 5.52 6.76
C ILE A 52 9.29 4.97 5.53
N MET A 53 7.98 4.70 5.59
CA MET A 53 7.23 4.21 4.42
C MET A 53 6.56 5.31 3.60
N ILE A 54 6.47 6.52 4.12
CA ILE A 54 5.79 7.63 3.42
C ILE A 54 6.75 8.81 3.24
N ILE A 55 7.30 9.37 4.33
CA ILE A 55 8.16 10.54 4.24
C ILE A 55 9.46 10.20 3.48
N LEU A 56 10.16 9.13 3.88
CA LEU A 56 11.45 8.79 3.29
C LEU A 56 11.39 8.50 1.78
N PRO A 57 10.43 7.69 1.25
CA PRO A 57 10.29 7.49 -0.19
C PRO A 57 10.01 8.80 -0.93
N ILE A 58 9.14 9.66 -0.39
CA ILE A 58 8.84 10.97 -0.99
C ILE A 58 10.12 11.80 -1.10
N ILE A 59 10.90 11.89 -0.03
CA ILE A 59 12.17 12.61 -0.02
C ILE A 59 13.12 12.04 -1.08
N ILE A 60 13.30 10.72 -1.12
CA ILE A 60 14.20 10.08 -2.09
C ILE A 60 13.75 10.33 -3.53
N VAL A 61 12.46 10.27 -3.82
CA VAL A 61 11.94 10.53 -5.17
C VAL A 61 12.13 12.01 -5.56
N ILE A 62 11.89 12.96 -4.64
CA ILE A 62 12.14 14.39 -4.88
C ILE A 62 13.62 14.64 -5.20
N PHE A 63 14.54 14.12 -4.39
CA PHE A 63 15.98 14.26 -4.66
C PHE A 63 16.38 13.57 -5.97
N SER A 64 15.84 12.39 -6.26
CA SER A 64 16.10 11.68 -7.52
C SER A 64 15.65 12.50 -8.73
N GLN A 65 14.55 13.23 -8.62
CA GLN A 65 14.09 14.14 -9.68
C GLN A 65 15.04 15.34 -9.84
N GLN A 66 15.47 15.96 -8.74
CA GLN A 66 16.41 17.08 -8.77
C GLN A 66 17.78 16.71 -9.37
N LEU A 67 18.18 15.45 -9.22
CA LEU A 67 19.40 14.89 -9.82
C LEU A 67 19.22 14.43 -11.28
N GLY A 68 18.03 14.60 -11.87
CA GLY A 68 17.73 14.17 -13.24
C GLY A 68 17.60 12.64 -13.42
N LEU A 69 17.47 11.87 -12.33
CA LEU A 69 17.29 10.42 -12.39
C LEU A 69 15.83 10.02 -12.70
N ILE A 70 14.89 10.90 -12.39
CA ILE A 70 13.44 10.76 -12.65
C ILE A 70 13.00 12.03 -13.38
N GLU A 71 12.36 11.90 -14.54
CA GLU A 71 11.95 13.05 -15.33
C GLU A 71 10.62 13.62 -14.80
N SER A 72 9.71 12.74 -14.35
CA SER A 72 8.38 13.16 -13.89
C SER A 72 7.84 12.34 -12.73
N PHE A 73 7.17 13.00 -11.79
CA PHE A 73 6.32 12.34 -10.78
C PHE A 73 5.05 11.74 -11.40
N ASP A 74 4.61 12.32 -12.51
CA ASP A 74 3.42 11.86 -13.21
C ASP A 74 3.80 10.63 -14.04
N SER A 75 3.36 9.47 -13.58
CA SER A 75 3.78 8.12 -13.99
C SER A 75 3.43 7.73 -15.43
N SER A 76 3.37 8.67 -16.37
CA SER A 76 3.16 8.39 -17.80
C SER A 76 4.37 7.71 -18.44
N ILE A 77 5.56 7.90 -17.87
CA ILE A 77 6.78 7.23 -18.33
C ILE A 77 6.97 5.93 -17.53
N PRO A 78 6.87 4.75 -18.17
CA PRO A 78 6.95 3.46 -17.47
C PRO A 78 8.24 3.28 -16.67
N ILE A 79 9.38 3.78 -17.17
CA ILE A 79 10.68 3.63 -16.51
C ILE A 79 10.74 4.38 -15.17
N ASP A 80 10.22 5.60 -15.10
CA ASP A 80 10.23 6.42 -13.90
C ASP A 80 9.32 5.83 -12.83
N ARG A 81 8.19 5.27 -13.25
CA ARG A 81 7.30 4.52 -12.36
C ARG A 81 8.01 3.30 -11.75
N ILE A 82 8.75 2.53 -12.54
CA ILE A 82 9.51 1.38 -12.03
C ILE A 82 10.57 1.85 -11.02
N LYS A 83 11.32 2.92 -11.32
CA LYS A 83 12.29 3.50 -10.39
C LYS A 83 11.64 3.90 -9.06
N ILE A 84 10.48 4.57 -9.10
CA ILE A 84 9.73 4.95 -7.90
C ILE A 84 9.31 3.71 -7.09
N LEU A 85 8.79 2.67 -7.75
CA LEU A 85 8.40 1.43 -7.08
C LEU A 85 9.59 0.71 -6.44
N LEU A 86 10.77 0.73 -7.08
CA LEU A 86 12.00 0.17 -6.50
C LEU A 86 12.47 0.96 -5.28
N VAL A 87 12.37 2.29 -5.29
CA VAL A 87 12.63 3.13 -4.10
C VAL A 87 11.70 2.76 -2.95
N ILE A 88 10.39 2.58 -3.23
CA ILE A 88 9.40 2.16 -2.23
C ILE A 88 9.74 0.75 -1.70
N SER A 89 10.10 -0.20 -2.57
CA SER A 89 10.49 -1.55 -2.16
C SER A 89 11.73 -1.52 -1.25
N LEU A 90 12.76 -0.77 -1.64
CA LEU A 90 14.03 -0.69 -0.92
C LEU A 90 13.86 -0.06 0.46
N THR A 91 13.17 1.09 0.54
CA THR A 91 12.85 1.75 1.80
C THR A 91 12.01 0.86 2.71
N SER A 92 11.00 0.17 2.17
CA SER A 92 10.19 -0.80 2.92
C SER A 92 11.03 -1.98 3.44
N PHE A 93 12.02 -2.43 2.68
CA PHE A 93 12.96 -3.46 3.12
C PHE A 93 13.82 -3.00 4.31
N PHE A 94 14.30 -1.75 4.29
CA PHE A 94 14.99 -1.18 5.45
C PHE A 94 14.10 -1.09 6.69
N VAL A 95 12.83 -0.69 6.55
CA VAL A 95 11.84 -0.71 7.66
C VAL A 95 11.70 -2.11 8.22
N TYR A 96 11.52 -3.09 7.34
CA TYR A 96 11.33 -4.47 7.75
C TYR A 96 12.51 -4.98 8.59
N PHE A 97 13.74 -4.72 8.12
CA PHE A 97 14.95 -5.11 8.85
C PHE A 97 15.09 -4.36 10.18
N PHE A 98 14.80 -3.06 10.20
CA PHE A 98 14.83 -2.25 11.41
C PHE A 98 13.83 -2.74 12.46
N PHE A 99 12.57 -3.00 12.06
CA PHE A 99 11.57 -3.56 12.95
C PHE A 99 11.92 -4.96 13.45
N LYS A 100 12.52 -5.80 12.60
CA LYS A 100 13.01 -7.12 13.01
C LYS A 100 14.10 -7.00 14.08
N LYS A 101 15.03 -6.03 13.94
CA LYS A 101 16.06 -5.75 14.96
C LYS A 101 15.47 -5.24 16.28
N LEU A 102 14.37 -4.49 16.23
CA LEU A 102 13.64 -4.03 17.41
C LEU A 102 12.72 -5.11 18.01
N ASN A 103 12.75 -6.35 17.50
CA ASN A 103 11.90 -7.45 17.94
C ASN A 103 10.40 -7.11 17.89
N ILE A 104 9.98 -6.29 16.92
CA ILE A 104 8.56 -6.02 16.67
C ILE A 104 7.87 -7.35 16.31
N PRO A 105 6.72 -7.68 16.94
CA PRO A 105 6.01 -8.93 16.65
C PRO A 105 5.70 -9.07 15.16
N LEU A 106 5.85 -10.29 14.63
CA LEU A 106 5.69 -10.58 13.20
C LEU A 106 4.36 -10.09 12.61
N PHE A 107 3.30 -10.10 13.43
CA PHE A 107 1.98 -9.56 13.10
C PHE A 107 2.04 -8.10 12.61
N TYR A 108 2.78 -7.23 13.30
CA TYR A 108 2.93 -5.83 12.92
C TYR A 108 3.93 -5.60 11.77
N LEU A 109 4.62 -6.66 11.33
CA LEU A 109 5.45 -6.58 10.12
C LEU A 109 4.63 -6.80 8.84
N LEU A 110 3.39 -7.30 8.94
CA LEU A 110 2.55 -7.63 7.77
C LEU A 110 2.37 -6.45 6.80
N PRO A 111 2.05 -5.21 7.25
CA PRO A 111 1.89 -4.09 6.33
C PRO A 111 3.16 -3.81 5.51
N VAL A 112 4.32 -3.93 6.15
CA VAL A 112 5.63 -3.72 5.50
C VAL A 112 5.93 -4.84 4.51
N LYS A 113 5.73 -6.10 4.91
CA LYS A 113 5.98 -7.26 4.04
C LYS A 113 5.11 -7.23 2.78
N ILE A 114 3.81 -6.94 2.94
CA ILE A 114 2.87 -6.83 1.83
C ILE A 114 3.26 -5.68 0.89
N SER A 115 3.73 -4.56 1.43
CA SER A 115 4.22 -3.44 0.62
C SER A 115 5.46 -3.79 -0.21
N ILE A 116 6.39 -4.56 0.35
CA ILE A 116 7.57 -5.05 -0.37
C ILE A 116 7.13 -5.95 -1.53
N ILE A 117 6.31 -6.97 -1.25
CA ILE A 117 5.83 -7.91 -2.28
C ILE A 117 5.06 -7.16 -3.37
N LEU A 118 4.15 -6.26 -2.98
CA LEU A 118 3.32 -5.51 -3.92
C LEU A 118 4.15 -4.59 -4.80
N SER A 119 5.11 -3.85 -4.23
CA SER A 119 5.95 -2.92 -5.00
C SER A 119 6.87 -3.65 -5.98
N ILE A 120 7.43 -4.81 -5.61
CA ILE A 120 8.21 -5.66 -6.51
C ILE A 120 7.33 -6.20 -7.64
N LEU A 121 6.18 -6.78 -7.32
CA LEU A 121 5.24 -7.30 -8.33
C LEU A 121 4.78 -6.19 -9.27
N LEU A 122 4.42 -5.03 -8.74
CA LEU A 122 4.05 -3.88 -9.56
C LEU A 122 5.21 -3.42 -10.44
N ALA A 123 6.45 -3.41 -9.96
CA ALA A 123 7.61 -3.04 -10.77
C ALA A 123 7.79 -4.01 -11.95
N ILE A 124 7.67 -5.32 -11.70
CA ILE A 124 7.76 -6.35 -12.73
C ILE A 124 6.62 -6.20 -13.76
N PHE A 125 5.37 -6.15 -13.29
CA PHE A 125 4.21 -6.10 -14.18
C PHE A 125 4.07 -4.79 -14.93
N SER A 126 4.57 -3.67 -14.38
CA SER A 126 4.59 -2.37 -15.05
C SER A 126 5.46 -2.35 -16.29
N SER A 127 6.41 -3.28 -16.43
CA SER A 127 7.22 -3.45 -17.64
C SER A 127 6.43 -4.03 -18.82
N PHE A 128 5.33 -4.74 -18.55
CA PHE A 128 4.48 -5.35 -19.57
C PHE A 128 3.22 -4.54 -19.85
N MET A 129 2.63 -3.97 -18.80
CA MET A 129 1.39 -3.21 -18.87
C MET A 129 1.32 -2.19 -17.74
N ASN A 130 0.79 -1.00 -18.04
CA ASN A 130 0.57 0.07 -17.06
C ASN A 130 -0.59 -0.26 -16.08
N VAL A 131 -0.43 -1.31 -15.27
CA VAL A 131 -1.38 -1.72 -14.22
C VAL A 131 -1.61 -0.61 -13.20
N SER A 132 -2.80 -0.49 -12.62
CA SER A 132 -3.08 0.59 -11.66
C SER A 132 -2.54 0.28 -10.26
N ILE A 133 -1.61 1.11 -9.77
CA ILE A 133 -1.07 1.04 -8.39
C ILE A 133 -2.18 1.29 -7.36
N HIS A 134 -3.13 2.17 -7.68
CA HIS A 134 -4.25 2.49 -6.79
C HIS A 134 -5.15 1.27 -6.62
N SER A 135 -5.53 0.64 -7.74
CA SER A 135 -6.34 -0.57 -7.71
C SER A 135 -5.63 -1.69 -6.95
N ALA A 136 -4.34 -1.87 -7.21
CA ALA A 136 -3.53 -2.91 -6.57
C ALA A 136 -3.36 -2.71 -5.06
N GLY A 137 -3.06 -1.48 -4.61
CA GLY A 137 -2.91 -1.19 -3.18
C GLY A 137 -4.18 -1.48 -2.39
N TRP A 138 -5.32 -0.98 -2.87
CA TRP A 138 -6.61 -1.21 -2.21
C TRP A 138 -7.01 -2.69 -2.20
N MET A 139 -6.83 -3.41 -3.30
CA MET A 139 -7.13 -4.86 -3.33
C MET A 139 -6.17 -5.70 -2.51
N SER A 140 -4.90 -5.28 -2.35
CA SER A 140 -3.99 -5.93 -1.42
C SER A 140 -4.43 -5.76 0.02
N LEU A 141 -4.92 -4.57 0.40
CA LEU A 141 -5.47 -4.33 1.74
C LEU A 141 -6.71 -5.21 1.97
N PHE A 142 -7.63 -5.22 1.00
CA PHE A 142 -8.83 -6.03 1.05
C PHE A 142 -8.51 -7.51 1.29
N SER A 143 -7.70 -8.12 0.41
CA SER A 143 -7.45 -9.57 0.50
C SER A 143 -6.59 -9.92 1.70
N SER A 144 -5.64 -9.06 2.11
CA SER A 144 -4.88 -9.25 3.34
C SER A 144 -5.78 -9.29 4.57
N LEU A 145 -6.66 -8.30 4.74
CA LEU A 145 -7.56 -8.24 5.89
C LEU A 145 -8.60 -9.37 5.85
N TYR A 146 -9.08 -9.74 4.66
CA TYR A 146 -9.98 -10.88 4.49
C TYR A 146 -9.32 -12.19 4.94
N VAL A 147 -8.09 -12.47 4.50
CA VAL A 147 -7.33 -13.66 4.94
C VAL A 147 -7.12 -13.64 6.46
N MET A 148 -6.80 -12.48 7.02
CA MET A 148 -6.61 -12.33 8.46
C MET A 148 -7.90 -12.57 9.25
N GLN A 149 -9.03 -12.10 8.75
CA GLN A 149 -10.34 -12.39 9.34
C GLN A 149 -10.63 -13.89 9.33
N CYS A 150 -10.33 -14.59 8.22
CA CYS A 150 -10.47 -16.05 8.14
C CYS A 150 -9.54 -16.80 9.11
N ARG A 151 -8.43 -16.18 9.53
CA ARG A 151 -7.50 -16.70 10.55
C ARG A 151 -7.87 -16.30 11.98
N LEU A 152 -9.13 -15.90 12.23
CA LEU A 152 -9.70 -15.60 13.55
C LEU A 152 -9.05 -14.41 14.27
N ILE A 153 -8.61 -13.40 13.52
CA ILE A 153 -7.96 -12.18 14.07
C ILE A 153 -8.97 -11.13 14.54
N GLU A 154 -10.28 -11.45 14.48
CA GLU A 154 -11.40 -10.60 14.89
C GLU A 154 -11.27 -9.16 14.39
N ILE A 155 -11.38 -9.00 13.07
CA ILE A 155 -11.44 -7.72 12.38
C ILE A 155 -12.91 -7.40 12.12
N ASN A 156 -13.32 -6.16 12.35
CA ASN A 156 -14.68 -5.74 12.02
C ASN A 156 -14.94 -5.86 10.51
N ILE A 157 -15.85 -6.77 10.15
CA ILE A 157 -16.11 -7.19 8.77
C ILE A 157 -16.69 -6.07 7.90
N VAL A 158 -17.27 -5.02 8.50
CA VAL A 158 -17.76 -3.82 7.79
C VAL A 158 -16.61 -3.11 7.09
N TRP A 159 -15.42 -3.06 7.71
CA TRP A 159 -14.23 -2.49 7.06
C TRP A 159 -13.88 -3.24 5.78
N ILE A 160 -13.94 -4.58 5.84
CA ILE A 160 -13.50 -5.45 4.76
C ILE A 160 -14.53 -5.45 3.62
N ILE A 161 -15.81 -5.69 3.90
CA ILE A 161 -16.83 -5.96 2.86
C ILE A 161 -17.46 -4.67 2.33
N VAL A 162 -17.49 -3.59 3.11
CA VAL A 162 -18.18 -2.35 2.74
C VAL A 162 -17.20 -1.23 2.46
N ILE A 163 -16.40 -0.85 3.44
CA ILE A 163 -15.60 0.38 3.37
C ILE A 163 -14.50 0.25 2.31
N ILE A 164 -13.70 -0.81 2.35
CA ILE A 164 -12.58 -0.99 1.41
C ILE A 164 -13.05 -1.09 -0.05
N PRO A 165 -14.09 -1.88 -0.41
CA PRO A 165 -14.60 -1.94 -1.78
C PRO A 165 -15.12 -0.60 -2.30
N ILE A 166 -15.76 0.22 -1.45
CA ILE A 166 -16.19 1.57 -1.82
C ILE A 166 -14.97 2.46 -2.11
N LEU A 167 -13.96 2.47 -1.22
CA LEU A 167 -12.75 3.27 -1.41
C LEU A 167 -11.94 2.81 -2.63
N TRP A 168 -11.88 1.50 -2.88
CA TRP A 168 -11.30 0.93 -4.08
C TRP A 168 -12.03 1.39 -5.35
N GLY A 169 -13.37 1.33 -5.35
CA GLY A 169 -14.20 1.79 -6.45
C GLY A 169 -13.99 3.28 -6.75
N LEU A 170 -13.95 4.12 -5.71
CA LEU A 170 -13.66 5.56 -5.84
C LEU A 170 -12.25 5.82 -6.37
N ALA A 171 -11.25 5.06 -5.93
CA ALA A 171 -9.89 5.16 -6.43
C ALA A 171 -9.82 4.77 -7.91
N CYS A 172 -10.44 3.65 -8.30
CA CYS A 172 -10.55 3.21 -9.68
C CYS A 172 -11.27 4.23 -10.56
N TYR A 173 -12.39 4.78 -10.07
CA TYR A 173 -13.15 5.83 -10.74
C TYR A 173 -12.29 7.08 -10.97
N ALA A 174 -11.55 7.53 -9.95
CA ALA A 174 -10.68 8.70 -10.06
C ALA A 174 -9.59 8.51 -11.14
N ARG A 175 -8.99 7.32 -11.20
CA ARG A 175 -7.97 6.97 -12.20
C ARG A 175 -8.53 6.83 -13.61
N HIS A 176 -9.74 6.30 -13.74
CA HIS A 176 -10.44 6.21 -15.02
C HIS A 176 -10.83 7.61 -15.53
N LEU A 177 -11.42 8.44 -14.66
CA LEU A 177 -11.80 9.82 -14.96
C LEU A 177 -10.60 10.70 -15.32
N ALA A 178 -9.42 10.40 -14.77
CA ALA A 178 -8.15 11.07 -15.12
C ALA A 178 -7.66 10.73 -16.54
N GLY A 179 -8.24 9.73 -17.21
CA GLY A 179 -7.70 9.15 -18.43
C GLY A 179 -6.37 8.41 -18.24
N LYS A 180 -5.98 8.11 -16.99
CA LYS A 180 -4.68 7.50 -16.68
C LYS A 180 -4.70 5.97 -16.84
N HIS A 181 -5.86 5.34 -16.66
CA HIS A 181 -6.02 3.89 -16.81
C HIS A 181 -7.35 3.50 -17.45
N ASN A 182 -7.32 2.48 -18.30
CA ASN A 182 -8.52 1.81 -18.81
C ASN A 182 -8.99 0.70 -17.85
N SER A 183 -10.18 0.15 -18.08
CA SER A 183 -10.78 -0.88 -17.22
C SER A 183 -9.89 -2.12 -17.05
N LEU A 184 -9.22 -2.56 -18.13
CA LEU A 184 -8.34 -3.73 -18.10
C LEU A 184 -7.13 -3.48 -17.17
N GLN A 185 -6.50 -2.31 -17.25
CA GLN A 185 -5.39 -1.93 -16.37
C GLN A 185 -5.80 -1.80 -14.90
N LEU A 186 -7.05 -1.37 -14.64
CA LEU A 186 -7.62 -1.32 -13.29
C LEU A 186 -7.88 -2.71 -12.73
N ILE A 187 -8.48 -3.61 -13.53
CA ILE A 187 -8.76 -4.99 -13.14
C ILE A 187 -7.46 -5.76 -12.92
N ALA A 188 -6.50 -5.66 -13.85
CA ALA A 188 -5.20 -6.32 -13.73
C ALA A 188 -4.43 -5.84 -12.48
N GLY A 189 -4.47 -4.54 -12.19
CA GLY A 189 -3.93 -4.01 -10.93
C GLY A 189 -4.64 -4.60 -9.71
N GLY A 190 -5.97 -4.67 -9.73
CA GLY A 190 -6.77 -5.22 -8.65
C GLY A 190 -6.47 -6.70 -8.38
N ILE A 191 -6.37 -7.52 -9.44
CA ILE A 191 -6.00 -8.94 -9.35
C ILE A 191 -4.59 -9.08 -8.75
N LEU A 192 -3.62 -8.30 -9.23
CA LEU A 192 -2.25 -8.34 -8.71
C LEU A 192 -2.21 -7.97 -7.21
N GLY A 193 -2.97 -6.95 -6.82
CA GLY A 193 -3.16 -6.57 -5.42
C GLY A 193 -3.74 -7.69 -4.59
N ALA A 194 -4.85 -8.28 -5.06
CA ALA A 194 -5.52 -9.38 -4.37
C ALA A 194 -4.58 -10.58 -4.16
N LEU A 195 -3.85 -10.99 -5.21
CA LEU A 195 -2.84 -12.05 -5.14
C LEU A 195 -1.74 -11.73 -4.13
N THR A 196 -1.31 -10.47 -4.05
CA THR A 196 -0.33 -10.04 -3.06
C THR A 196 -0.86 -10.21 -1.64
N GLY A 197 -2.09 -9.79 -1.34
CA GLY A 197 -2.63 -9.98 0.01
C GLY A 197 -2.92 -11.44 0.37
N LEU A 198 -3.17 -12.30 -0.62
CA LEU A 198 -3.31 -13.75 -0.42
C LEU A 198 -2.00 -14.43 0.01
N THR A 199 -0.82 -13.81 -0.21
CA THR A 199 0.45 -14.40 0.25
C THR A 199 0.54 -14.54 1.76
N ILE A 200 -0.32 -13.85 2.53
CA ILE A 200 -0.46 -14.07 3.97
C ILE A 200 -0.78 -15.53 4.29
N LEU A 201 -1.47 -16.26 3.41
CA LEU A 201 -1.75 -17.69 3.59
C LEU A 201 -0.47 -18.55 3.66
N LEU A 202 0.61 -18.07 3.03
CA LEU A 202 1.92 -18.75 2.99
C LEU A 202 2.84 -18.31 4.14
N MET A 203 2.39 -17.37 4.98
CA MET A 203 3.10 -16.85 6.15
C MET A 203 2.55 -17.45 7.42
#